data_AF-W5SJF9-F1
#
_entry.id   AF-W5SJF9-F1
#
_cell.length_a   1.000
_cell.length_b   1.000
_cell.length_c   1.000
_cell.angle_alpha   90.00
_cell.angle_beta   90.00
_cell.angle_gamma   90.00
#
_symmetry.space_group_name_H-M   'P 1'
#
loop_
_entity.id
_entity.type
_entity.pdbx_description
1 polymer ?
#
loop_
_entity_poly.entity_id
_entity_poly.type
_entity_poly.pdbx_seq_one_letter_code
_entity_poly.pdbx_strand_id
1 'polypeptide(L)'
;MNKVKRAYEDYAMYFEEGRLNDAEIAKELCVSRANVCKMRQKWEISQDNPKEFDSDNKITICKTTLNSILDRVLETNAKARELKSQFSITKSQLGLKFMKAFNNYLELELEDCIEEIDLLEREIKMIQNKGNSRELQDKKIKLKDLKREKEDKTMKLCYETMKKLKIADLDEGRFKFGG
;
A
#
# COMPACT_ATOMS: atom_id res chain seq x y z
N MET A 1 55.44 34.06 -7.97
CA MET A 1 53.97 34.21 -7.88
C MET A 1 53.61 34.64 -6.48
N ASN A 2 53.10 35.86 -6.31
CA ASN A 2 52.54 36.30 -5.03
C ASN A 2 51.29 35.46 -4.75
N LYS A 3 51.32 34.65 -3.69
CA LYS A 3 50.15 33.86 -3.27
C LYS A 3 49.15 34.83 -2.66
N VAL A 4 48.15 35.24 -3.43
CA VAL A 4 47.01 35.99 -2.90
C VAL A 4 46.32 35.09 -1.88
N LYS A 5 46.32 35.48 -0.61
CA LYS A 5 45.55 34.77 0.42
C LYS A 5 44.07 35.10 0.19
N ARG A 6 43.29 34.07 -0.15
CA ARG A 6 41.83 34.15 -0.26
C ARG A 6 41.20 33.63 1.03
N ALA A 7 40.12 34.29 1.46
CA ALA A 7 39.35 33.89 2.62
C ALA A 7 38.55 32.61 2.29
N TYR A 8 38.05 31.91 3.30
CA TYR A 8 37.31 30.66 3.08
C TYR A 8 35.98 30.93 2.34
N GLU A 9 35.35 32.06 2.64
CA GLU A 9 34.10 32.55 2.07
C GLU A 9 34.22 32.74 0.55
N ASP A 10 35.40 33.18 0.07
CA ASP A 10 35.68 33.33 -1.36
C ASP A 10 35.57 32.00 -2.11
N TYR A 11 35.82 30.85 -1.46
CA TYR A 11 35.67 29.52 -2.04
C TYR A 11 34.26 28.98 -1.88
N ALA A 12 33.66 29.18 -0.69
CA ALA A 12 32.34 28.66 -0.35
C ALA A 12 31.26 29.16 -1.33
N MET A 13 31.34 30.43 -1.75
CA MET A 13 30.44 31.00 -2.75
C MET A 13 30.39 30.20 -4.06
N TYR A 14 31.55 29.77 -4.57
CA TYR A 14 31.61 28.96 -5.81
C TYR A 14 31.15 27.52 -5.60
N PHE A 15 31.35 26.97 -4.41
CA PHE A 15 30.89 25.62 -4.09
C PHE A 15 29.37 25.55 -3.97
N GLU A 16 28.76 26.58 -3.36
CA GLU A 16 27.30 26.74 -3.27
C GLU A 16 26.66 26.96 -4.64
N GLU A 17 27.29 27.75 -5.52
CA GLU A 17 26.76 28.00 -6.86
C GLU A 17 26.83 26.76 -7.78
N GLY A 18 27.85 25.90 -7.60
CA GLY A 18 27.95 24.60 -8.28
C GLY A 18 28.21 24.65 -9.80
N ARG A 19 28.45 25.84 -10.36
CA ARG A 19 28.60 26.05 -11.82
C ARG A 19 30.02 25.84 -12.36
N LEU A 20 31.04 26.02 -11.52
CA LEU A 20 32.44 25.94 -11.91
C LEU A 20 33.12 24.71 -11.33
N ASN A 21 33.99 24.09 -12.11
CA ASN A 21 34.85 23.00 -11.64
C ASN A 21 36.10 23.55 -10.91
N ASP A 22 36.79 22.68 -10.15
CA ASP A 22 37.95 23.08 -9.33
C ASP A 22 39.08 23.76 -10.11
N ALA A 23 39.25 23.48 -11.40
CA ALA A 23 40.27 24.09 -12.23
C ALA A 23 39.87 25.51 -12.67
N GLU A 24 38.57 25.76 -12.87
CA GLU A 24 38.01 27.08 -13.17
C GLU A 24 38.05 27.97 -11.94
N ILE A 25 37.62 27.46 -10.78
CA ILE A 25 37.68 28.17 -9.50
C ILE A 25 39.13 28.55 -9.15
N ALA A 26 40.09 27.65 -9.42
CA ALA A 26 41.51 27.93 -9.19
C ALA A 26 42.04 29.10 -10.04
N LYS A 27 41.59 29.20 -11.31
CA LYS A 27 41.94 30.32 -12.18
C LYS A 27 41.30 31.62 -11.70
N GLU A 28 40.02 31.57 -11.34
CA GLU A 28 39.25 32.73 -10.89
C GLU A 28 39.78 33.33 -9.59
N LEU A 29 40.09 32.46 -8.62
CA LEU A 29 40.63 32.88 -7.32
C LEU A 29 42.14 33.15 -7.34
N CYS A 30 42.82 32.88 -8.46
CA CYS A 30 44.28 32.93 -8.62
C CYS A 30 45.03 32.05 -7.60
N VAL A 31 44.56 30.83 -7.37
CA VAL A 31 45.12 29.87 -6.41
C VAL A 31 45.38 28.52 -7.05
N SER A 32 46.08 27.62 -6.35
CA SER A 32 46.30 26.28 -6.88
C SER A 32 45.05 25.42 -6.78
N ARG A 33 44.84 24.53 -7.77
CA ARG A 33 43.75 23.54 -7.76
C ARG A 33 43.77 22.68 -6.48
N ALA A 34 44.96 22.33 -5.99
CA ALA A 34 45.11 21.59 -4.73
C ALA A 34 44.57 22.36 -3.52
N ASN A 35 44.61 23.69 -3.53
CA ASN A 35 44.03 24.50 -2.46
C ASN A 35 42.50 24.51 -2.55
N VAL A 36 41.95 24.59 -3.76
CA VAL A 36 40.49 24.48 -4.00
C VAL A 36 39.97 23.13 -3.52
N CYS A 37 40.60 22.01 -3.90
CA CYS A 37 40.18 20.69 -3.43
C CYS A 37 40.20 20.57 -1.89
N LYS A 38 41.21 21.14 -1.22
CA LYS A 38 41.26 21.18 0.26
C LYS A 38 40.12 21.98 0.87
N MET A 39 39.75 23.12 0.26
CA MET A 39 38.63 23.92 0.74
C MET A 39 37.28 23.26 0.45
N ARG A 40 37.14 22.59 -0.70
CA ARG A 40 35.94 21.83 -1.05
C ARG A 40 35.70 20.68 -0.06
N GLN A 41 36.73 19.90 0.24
CA GLN A 41 36.63 18.86 1.26
C GLN A 41 36.23 19.42 2.62
N LYS A 42 36.79 20.57 3.04
CA LYS A 42 36.37 21.23 4.28
C LYS A 42 34.90 21.66 4.23
N TRP A 43 34.45 22.21 3.11
CA TRP A 43 33.07 22.65 2.90
C TRP A 43 32.09 21.47 2.88
N GLU A 44 32.39 20.40 2.15
CA GLU A 44 31.61 19.15 2.11
C GLU A 44 31.54 18.50 3.50
N ILE A 45 32.67 18.42 4.23
CA ILE A 45 32.69 17.94 5.61
C ILE A 45 31.81 18.82 6.51
N SER A 46 31.79 20.14 6.30
CA SER A 46 30.92 21.05 7.05
C SER A 46 29.43 20.95 6.69
N GLN A 47 29.09 20.42 5.49
CA GLN A 47 27.70 20.15 5.09
C GLN A 47 27.22 18.79 5.59
N ASP A 48 28.04 17.75 5.50
CA ASP A 48 27.70 16.37 5.90
C ASP A 48 27.83 16.14 7.41
N ASN A 49 28.70 16.91 8.07
CA ASN A 49 28.93 16.85 9.51
C ASN A 49 29.18 18.27 10.03
N PRO A 50 28.12 19.04 10.37
CA PRO A 50 28.30 20.33 11.02
C PRO A 50 29.05 20.06 12.32
N LYS A 51 30.35 20.37 12.36
CA LYS A 51 31.23 19.98 13.46
C LYS A 51 30.57 20.28 14.80
N GLU A 52 30.40 19.21 15.56
CA GLU A 52 30.36 19.20 17.01
C GLU A 52 31.34 20.26 17.52
N PHE A 53 30.78 21.31 18.10
CA PHE A 53 31.53 22.19 18.98
C PHE A 53 31.91 21.34 20.18
N ASP A 54 33.20 21.00 20.25
CA ASP A 54 33.83 20.48 21.45
C ASP A 54 33.72 21.54 22.56
N SER A 55 32.63 21.43 23.31
CA SER A 55 32.39 22.10 24.57
C SER A 55 31.19 21.41 25.21
N ASP A 56 31.19 21.27 26.53
CA ASP A 56 30.02 20.92 27.35
C ASP A 56 28.86 21.96 27.23
N ASN A 57 28.73 22.63 26.09
CA ASN A 57 27.73 23.64 25.80
C ASN A 57 26.50 22.98 25.20
N LYS A 58 25.46 22.96 26.03
CA LYS A 58 24.06 22.75 25.69
C LYS A 58 23.71 23.20 24.25
N ILE A 59 23.51 22.22 23.36
CA ILE A 59 23.04 22.44 21.99
C ILE A 59 21.73 23.25 22.05
N THR A 60 21.77 24.49 21.55
CA THR A 60 20.61 25.40 21.58
C THR A 60 20.00 25.48 20.18
N ILE A 61 18.92 24.74 19.96
CA ILE A 61 18.13 24.81 18.72
C ILE A 61 17.25 26.06 18.78
N CYS A 62 17.24 26.86 17.72
CA CYS A 62 16.35 28.01 17.62
C CYS A 62 14.88 27.55 17.58
N LYS A 63 14.01 28.23 18.35
CA LYS A 63 12.58 27.91 18.46
C LYS A 63 11.88 27.81 17.10
N THR A 64 12.26 28.64 16.13
CA THR A 64 11.69 28.63 14.78
C THR A 64 12.03 27.36 14.02
N THR A 65 13.28 26.91 14.08
CA THR A 65 13.73 25.64 13.48
C THR A 65 13.00 24.46 14.11
N LEU A 66 12.91 24.42 15.45
CA LEU A 66 12.17 23.37 16.15
C LEU A 66 10.70 23.34 15.72
N ASN A 67 10.03 24.49 15.71
CA ASN A 67 8.63 24.58 15.30
C ASN A 67 8.41 24.10 13.85
N SER A 68 9.28 24.52 12.92
CA SER A 68 9.17 24.08 11.52
C SER A 68 9.34 22.56 11.35
N ILE A 69 10.20 21.93 12.15
CA ILE A 69 10.37 20.47 12.16
C ILE A 69 9.13 19.81 12.73
N LEU A 70 8.58 20.33 13.84
CA LEU A 70 7.36 19.81 14.46
C LEU A 70 6.16 19.92 13.50
N ASP A 71 5.96 21.07 12.87
CA ASP A 71 4.89 21.30 11.90
C ASP A 71 4.98 20.30 10.74
N ARG A 72 6.19 20.10 10.19
CA ARG A 72 6.42 19.12 9.12
C ARG A 72 6.10 17.71 9.58
N VAL A 73 6.54 17.31 10.78
CA VAL A 73 6.28 15.97 11.32
C VAL A 73 4.79 15.75 11.54
N LEU A 74 4.09 16.74 12.10
CA LEU A 74 2.64 16.70 12.30
C LEU A 74 1.90 16.56 10.96
N GLU A 75 2.29 17.32 9.95
CA GLU A 75 1.69 17.25 8.61
C GLU A 75 1.95 15.88 7.96
N THR A 76 3.18 15.37 8.00
CA THR A 76 3.51 14.04 7.45
C THR A 76 2.73 12.93 8.16
N ASN A 77 2.56 13.04 9.48
CA ASN A 77 1.78 12.08 10.26
C ASN A 77 0.28 12.16 9.94
N ALA A 78 -0.26 13.36 9.74
CA ALA A 78 -1.64 13.54 9.32
C ALA A 78 -1.88 12.90 7.94
N LYS A 79 -0.99 13.14 6.98
CA LYS A 79 -1.02 12.51 5.64
C LYS A 79 -0.93 10.98 5.71
N ALA A 80 -0.04 10.44 6.53
CA ALA A 80 0.10 8.99 6.72
C ALA A 80 -1.17 8.37 7.34
N ARG A 81 -1.82 9.04 8.30
CA ARG A 81 -3.09 8.60 8.89
C ARG A 81 -4.22 8.60 7.86
N GLU A 82 -4.31 9.65 7.05
CA GLU A 82 -5.31 9.75 5.98
C GLU A 82 -5.12 8.64 4.96
N LEU A 83 -3.89 8.42 4.46
CA LEU A 83 -3.60 7.32 3.53
C LEU A 83 -3.95 5.95 4.12
N LYS A 84 -3.64 5.72 5.40
CA LYS A 84 -4.01 4.48 6.09
C LYS A 84 -5.53 4.29 6.14
N SER A 85 -6.28 5.37 6.40
CA SER A 85 -7.74 5.38 6.38
C SER A 85 -8.29 5.05 4.99
N GLN A 86 -7.81 5.76 3.96
CA GLN A 86 -8.20 5.54 2.57
C GLN A 86 -7.90 4.12 2.09
N PHE A 87 -6.74 3.57 2.45
CA PHE A 87 -6.39 2.19 2.15
C PHE A 87 -7.38 1.21 2.79
N SER A 88 -7.71 1.40 4.07
CA SER A 88 -8.69 0.57 4.78
C SER A 88 -10.07 0.61 4.12
N ILE A 89 -10.53 1.80 3.72
CA ILE A 89 -11.80 2.00 3.02
C ILE A 89 -11.76 1.29 1.66
N THR A 90 -10.72 1.50 0.88
CA THR A 90 -10.57 0.91 -0.46
C THR A 90 -10.52 -0.61 -0.38
N LYS A 91 -9.78 -1.18 0.58
CA LYS A 91 -9.74 -2.62 0.86
C LYS A 91 -11.13 -3.17 1.18
N SER A 92 -11.88 -2.49 2.04
CA SER A 92 -13.25 -2.89 2.40
C SER A 92 -14.20 -2.83 1.21
N GLN A 93 -14.12 -1.78 0.38
CA GLN A 93 -14.92 -1.65 -0.84
C GLN A 93 -14.60 -2.74 -1.85
N LEU A 94 -13.33 -3.11 -2.01
CA LEU A 94 -12.93 -4.21 -2.87
C LEU A 94 -13.53 -5.53 -2.39
N GLY A 95 -13.47 -5.81 -1.08
CA GLY A 95 -14.12 -6.98 -0.47
C GLY A 95 -15.63 -7.03 -0.76
N LEU A 96 -16.33 -5.89 -0.62
CA LEU A 96 -17.77 -5.82 -0.94
C LEU A 96 -18.06 -6.07 -2.42
N LYS A 97 -17.26 -5.50 -3.34
CA LYS A 97 -17.40 -5.74 -4.78
C LYS A 97 -17.18 -7.21 -5.12
N PHE A 98 -16.16 -7.83 -4.51
CA PHE A 98 -15.89 -9.25 -4.66
C PHE A 98 -17.09 -10.09 -4.19
N MET A 99 -17.60 -9.85 -2.97
CA MET A 99 -18.74 -10.60 -2.44
C MET A 99 -19.98 -10.48 -3.32
N LYS A 100 -20.25 -9.28 -3.87
CA LYS A 100 -21.36 -9.08 -4.81
C LYS A 100 -21.18 -9.90 -6.09
N ALA A 101 -20.01 -9.84 -6.71
CA ALA A 101 -19.73 -10.60 -7.91
C ALA A 101 -19.77 -12.12 -7.65
N PHE A 102 -19.26 -12.55 -6.50
CA PHE A 102 -19.26 -13.95 -6.11
C PHE A 102 -20.67 -14.49 -5.84
N ASN A 103 -21.53 -13.71 -5.18
CA ASN A 103 -22.94 -14.10 -4.99
C ASN A 103 -23.67 -14.26 -6.32
N ASN A 104 -23.48 -13.33 -7.26
CA ASN A 104 -24.06 -13.44 -8.60
C ASN A 104 -23.55 -14.70 -9.32
N TYR A 105 -22.27 -15.03 -9.18
CA TYR A 105 -21.70 -16.26 -9.73
C TYR A 105 -22.33 -17.51 -9.09
N LEU A 106 -22.52 -17.53 -7.77
CA LEU A 106 -23.19 -18.63 -7.08
C LEU A 106 -24.63 -18.80 -7.55
N GLU A 107 -25.38 -17.71 -7.72
CA GLU A 107 -26.75 -17.75 -8.25
C GLU A 107 -26.77 -18.41 -9.63
N LEU A 108 -25.92 -17.96 -10.55
CA LEU A 108 -25.82 -18.52 -11.91
C LEU A 108 -25.43 -20.01 -11.93
N GLU A 109 -24.45 -20.42 -11.11
CA GLU A 109 -24.01 -21.82 -11.04
C GLU A 109 -25.06 -22.74 -10.40
N LEU A 110 -25.99 -22.18 -9.63
CA LEU A 110 -27.04 -22.91 -8.91
C LEU A 110 -28.41 -22.78 -9.58
N GLU A 111 -28.52 -22.07 -10.70
CA GLU A 111 -29.79 -21.74 -11.36
C GLU A 111 -30.60 -23.00 -11.66
N ASP A 112 -30.02 -24.00 -12.32
CA ASP A 112 -30.71 -25.26 -12.64
C ASP A 112 -31.29 -25.95 -11.40
N CYS A 113 -30.53 -25.96 -10.29
CA CYS A 113 -30.99 -26.55 -9.03
C CYS A 113 -32.13 -25.73 -8.41
N ILE A 114 -32.05 -24.39 -8.51
CA ILE A 114 -33.08 -23.48 -8.02
C ILE A 114 -34.36 -23.66 -8.81
N GLU A 115 -34.28 -23.70 -10.14
CA GLU A 115 -35.43 -23.93 -11.02
C GLU A 115 -36.09 -25.28 -10.76
N GLU A 116 -35.31 -26.36 -10.62
CA GLU A 116 -35.87 -27.68 -10.33
C GLU A 116 -36.55 -27.73 -8.95
N ILE A 117 -35.97 -27.08 -7.94
CA ILE A 117 -36.59 -26.94 -6.61
C ILE A 117 -37.92 -26.19 -6.72
N ASP A 118 -37.93 -25.05 -7.41
CA ASP A 118 -39.12 -24.21 -7.57
C ASP A 118 -40.25 -24.94 -8.31
N LEU A 119 -39.91 -25.68 -9.37
CA LEU A 119 -40.88 -26.52 -10.09
C LEU A 119 -41.45 -27.60 -9.18
N LEU A 120 -40.60 -28.30 -8.44
CA LEU A 120 -41.03 -29.37 -7.55
C LEU A 120 -41.88 -28.86 -6.38
N GLU A 121 -41.58 -27.67 -5.85
CA GLU A 121 -42.39 -27.00 -4.83
C GLU A 121 -43.79 -26.64 -5.35
N ARG A 122 -43.89 -26.14 -6.60
CA ARG A 122 -45.18 -25.86 -7.26
C ARG A 122 -45.99 -27.15 -7.46
N GLU A 123 -45.36 -28.22 -7.91
CA GLU A 123 -46.01 -29.51 -8.10
C GLU A 123 -46.53 -30.08 -6.78
N ILE A 124 -45.72 -30.04 -5.72
CA ILE A 124 -46.13 -30.46 -4.37
C ILE A 124 -47.36 -29.68 -3.92
N LYS A 125 -47.39 -28.36 -4.13
CA LYS A 125 -48.54 -27.50 -3.79
C LYS A 125 -49.80 -27.90 -4.56
N MET A 126 -49.67 -28.24 -5.86
CA MET A 126 -50.82 -28.72 -6.66
C MET A 126 -51.35 -30.07 -6.17
N ILE A 127 -50.46 -30.98 -5.78
CA ILE A 127 -50.83 -32.33 -5.31
C ILE A 127 -51.46 -32.29 -3.92
N GLN A 128 -50.97 -31.42 -3.03
CA GLN A 128 -51.57 -31.17 -1.72
C GLN A 128 -53.05 -30.79 -1.84
N ASN A 129 -53.39 -29.97 -2.84
CA ASN A 129 -54.77 -29.56 -3.08
C ASN A 129 -55.66 -30.69 -3.66
N LYS A 130 -55.06 -31.77 -4.20
CA LYS A 130 -55.74 -32.89 -4.87
C LYS A 130 -55.85 -34.17 -4.01
N GLY A 131 -55.14 -34.26 -2.88
CA GLY A 131 -55.29 -35.36 -1.92
C GLY A 131 -54.48 -36.64 -2.20
N ASN A 132 -53.55 -36.65 -3.16
CA ASN A 132 -52.70 -37.82 -3.45
C ASN A 132 -51.56 -38.00 -2.42
N SER A 133 -51.77 -38.86 -1.41
CA SER A 133 -50.83 -39.02 -0.27
C SER A 133 -49.45 -39.60 -0.64
N ARG A 134 -49.39 -40.64 -1.49
CA ARG A 134 -48.13 -41.33 -1.81
C ARG A 134 -47.21 -40.51 -2.72
N GLU A 135 -47.76 -40.01 -3.83
CA GLU A 135 -47.05 -39.13 -4.77
C GLU A 135 -46.50 -37.87 -4.07
N LEU A 136 -47.27 -37.33 -3.12
CA LEU A 136 -46.86 -36.20 -2.30
C LEU A 136 -45.64 -36.51 -1.43
N GLN A 137 -45.58 -37.70 -0.81
CA GLN A 137 -44.45 -38.11 0.01
C GLN A 137 -43.18 -38.31 -0.85
N ASP A 138 -43.32 -38.98 -2.00
CA ASP A 138 -42.20 -39.23 -2.91
C ASP A 138 -41.57 -37.91 -3.41
N LYS A 139 -42.41 -36.95 -3.84
CA LYS A 139 -41.92 -35.62 -4.26
C LYS A 139 -41.31 -34.82 -3.11
N LYS A 140 -41.83 -34.94 -1.88
CA LYS A 140 -41.23 -34.29 -0.70
C LYS A 140 -39.84 -34.86 -0.38
N ILE A 141 -39.63 -36.16 -0.54
CA ILE A 141 -38.31 -36.77 -0.38
C ILE A 141 -37.37 -36.23 -1.45
N LYS A 142 -37.78 -36.25 -2.72
CA LYS A 142 -36.98 -35.67 -3.82
C LYS A 142 -36.61 -34.21 -3.57
N LEU A 143 -37.55 -33.39 -3.08
CA LEU A 143 -37.30 -31.98 -2.75
C LEU A 143 -36.24 -31.83 -1.67
N LYS A 144 -36.27 -32.69 -0.64
CA LYS A 144 -35.28 -32.67 0.43
C LYS A 144 -33.89 -33.03 -0.09
N ASP A 145 -33.81 -34.02 -0.97
CA ASP A 145 -32.54 -34.47 -1.56
C ASP A 145 -31.95 -33.39 -2.47
N LEU A 146 -32.76 -32.75 -3.32
CA LEU A 146 -32.33 -31.62 -4.17
C LEU A 146 -31.85 -30.41 -3.35
N LYS A 147 -32.54 -30.09 -2.24
CA LYS A 147 -32.09 -29.01 -1.34
C LYS A 147 -30.72 -29.31 -0.74
N ARG A 148 -30.47 -30.56 -0.34
CA ARG A 148 -29.16 -30.99 0.15
C ARG A 148 -28.09 -30.90 -0.95
N GLU A 149 -28.39 -31.36 -2.16
CA GLU A 149 -27.47 -31.28 -3.29
C GLU A 149 -27.09 -29.82 -3.62
N LYS A 150 -28.06 -28.91 -3.60
CA LYS A 150 -27.80 -27.46 -3.76
C LYS A 150 -26.84 -26.95 -2.67
N GLU A 151 -27.05 -27.32 -1.41
CA GLU A 151 -26.17 -26.93 -0.30
C GLU A 151 -24.75 -27.48 -0.48
N ASP A 152 -24.61 -28.75 -0.86
CA ASP A 152 -23.31 -29.38 -1.13
C ASP A 152 -22.59 -28.68 -2.29
N LYS A 153 -23.29 -28.37 -3.38
CA LYS A 153 -22.75 -27.63 -4.52
C LYS A 153 -22.31 -26.23 -4.12
N THR A 154 -23.11 -25.53 -3.31
CA THR A 154 -22.78 -24.21 -2.76
C THR A 154 -21.48 -24.28 -1.95
N MET A 155 -21.37 -25.26 -1.04
CA MET A 155 -20.19 -25.44 -0.19
C MET A 155 -18.93 -25.72 -1.02
N LYS A 156 -19.06 -26.57 -2.06
CA LYS A 156 -17.97 -26.88 -2.99
C LYS A 156 -17.49 -25.62 -3.74
N LEU A 157 -18.41 -24.82 -4.27
CA LEU A 157 -18.07 -23.58 -4.98
C LEU A 157 -17.37 -22.56 -4.07
N CYS A 158 -17.85 -22.41 -2.82
CA CYS A 158 -17.20 -21.60 -1.81
C CYS A 158 -15.77 -22.10 -1.52
N TYR A 159 -15.59 -23.39 -1.29
CA TYR A 159 -14.29 -23.98 -1.01
C TYR A 159 -13.28 -23.77 -2.13
N GLU A 160 -13.67 -24.05 -3.38
CA GLU A 160 -12.80 -23.86 -4.55
C GLU A 160 -12.40 -22.39 -4.74
N THR A 161 -13.34 -21.47 -4.50
CA THR A 161 -13.06 -20.03 -4.58
C THR A 161 -12.09 -19.59 -3.48
N MET A 162 -12.30 -20.03 -2.25
CA MET A 162 -11.40 -19.74 -1.13
C MET A 162 -9.99 -20.30 -1.36
N LYS A 163 -9.88 -21.50 -1.96
CA LYS A 163 -8.60 -22.09 -2.33
C LYS A 163 -7.86 -21.24 -3.35
N LYS A 164 -8.55 -20.73 -4.39
CA LYS A 164 -7.97 -19.83 -5.39
C LYS A 164 -7.50 -18.51 -4.77
N LEU A 165 -8.30 -17.91 -3.88
CA LEU A 165 -7.92 -16.69 -3.15
C LEU A 165 -6.68 -16.91 -2.28
N LYS A 166 -6.57 -18.04 -1.59
CA LYS A 166 -5.41 -18.38 -0.77
C LYS A 166 -4.13 -18.55 -1.58
N ILE A 167 -4.23 -19.08 -2.80
CA ILE A 167 -3.07 -19.19 -3.72
C ILE A 167 -2.61 -17.80 -4.15
N ALA A 168 -3.54 -16.91 -4.49
CA ALA A 168 -3.21 -15.53 -4.87
C ALA A 168 -2.47 -14.78 -3.74
N ASP A 169 -2.88 -14.98 -2.48
CA ASP A 169 -2.23 -14.38 -1.30
C ASP A 169 -0.79 -14.91 -1.09
N LEU A 170 -0.53 -16.19 -1.40
CA LEU A 170 0.81 -16.79 -1.32
C LEU A 170 1.75 -16.30 -2.43
N ASP A 171 1.23 -16.00 -3.63
CA ASP A 171 2.02 -15.45 -4.72
C ASP A 171 2.34 -13.96 -4.51
N GLU A 172 1.42 -13.18 -3.91
CA GLU A 172 1.70 -11.81 -3.45
C GLU A 172 2.69 -11.76 -2.28
N GLY A 173 2.71 -12.78 -1.42
CA GLY A 173 3.71 -12.93 -0.35
C GLY A 173 5.18 -13.01 -0.83
N ARG A 174 5.42 -13.20 -2.13
CA ARG A 174 6.75 -13.10 -2.76
C ARG A 174 7.14 -11.65 -3.11
N PHE A 175 6.18 -10.73 -3.19
CA PHE A 175 6.41 -9.29 -3.30
C PHE A 175 6.52 -8.67 -1.91
N LYS A 176 7.51 -9.09 -1.13
CA LYS A 176 7.93 -8.30 0.04
C LYS A 176 8.62 -7.04 -0.48
N PHE A 177 7.96 -5.89 -0.38
CA PHE A 177 8.69 -4.63 -0.29
C PHE A 177 9.53 -4.71 0.98
N GLY A 178 10.83 -4.98 0.82
CA GLY A 178 11.79 -4.87 1.90
C GLY A 178 11.81 -3.44 2.42
N GLY A 179 11.65 -3.31 3.73
CA GLY A 179 11.74 -2.07 4.50
C GLY A 179 11.72 -2.43 5.98
#